data_AF-A0A3D2JS85-F1
#
_entry.id   AF-A0A3D2JS85-F1
#
_cell.length_a   1.000
_cell.length_b   1.000
_cell.length_c   1.000
_cell.angle_alpha   90.00
_cell.angle_beta   90.00
_cell.angle_gamma   90.00
#
_symmetry.space_group_name_H-M   'P 1'
#
loop_
_entity.id
_entity.type
_entity.pdbx_description
1 polymer ?
#
loop_
_entity_poly.entity_id
_entity_poly.type
_entity_poly.pdbx_seq_one_letter_code
_entity_poly.pdbx_strand_id
1 'polypeptide(L)'
;MAITFGTLLALLSIAVIAYPFLGKKRYRLVSASFVTREKLRAERLRIYRKISDVESDFTSGDLTEQDYFLQRDQLRIAAAEILRQEAGASSSNSQREEELEKEIAQLREEAARPPEGGDAL
;
A
#
# COMPACT_ATOMS: atom_id res chain seq x y z
N MET A 1 -15.24 36.16 31.96
CA MET A 1 -14.01 36.33 31.17
C MET A 1 -13.07 35.13 31.33
N ALA A 2 -12.53 34.82 32.51
CA ALA A 2 -11.59 33.69 32.65
C ALA A 2 -12.21 32.31 32.35
N ILE A 3 -13.45 32.07 32.82
CA ILE A 3 -14.14 30.79 32.64
C ILE A 3 -14.45 30.51 31.17
N THR A 4 -14.83 31.54 30.41
CA THR A 4 -15.14 31.43 28.98
C THR A 4 -13.88 31.15 28.15
N PHE A 5 -12.73 31.70 28.54
CA PHE A 5 -11.45 31.39 27.91
C PHE A 5 -11.00 29.95 28.21
N GLY A 6 -11.17 29.49 29.45
CA GLY A 6 -10.85 28.12 29.83
C GLY A 6 -11.68 27.07 29.07
N THR A 7 -12.99 27.30 28.94
CA THR A 7 -13.87 26.40 28.17
C THR A 7 -13.56 26.42 26.67
N LEU A 8 -13.25 27.59 26.10
CA LEU A 8 -12.87 27.68 24.68
C LEU A 8 -11.57 26.90 24.40
N LEU A 9 -10.57 27.03 25.29
CA LEU A 9 -9.30 26.32 25.16
C LEU A 9 -9.48 24.80 25.30
N ALA A 10 -10.31 24.35 26.25
CA ALA A 10 -10.62 22.94 26.45
C ALA A 10 -11.29 22.33 25.20
N LEU A 11 -12.26 23.03 24.61
CA LEU A 11 -12.93 22.59 23.38
C LEU A 11 -11.95 22.54 22.20
N LEU A 12 -11.06 23.52 22.06
CA LEU A 12 -10.06 23.54 21.01
C LEU A 12 -9.08 22.36 21.13
N SER A 13 -8.59 22.07 22.34
CA SER A 13 -7.72 20.92 22.61
C SER A 13 -8.40 19.61 22.25
N ILE A 14 -9.67 19.42 22.66
CA ILE A 14 -10.44 18.22 22.32
C ILE A 14 -10.61 18.13 20.80
N ALA A 15 -10.91 19.23 20.12
CA ALA A 15 -11.09 19.27 18.68
C ALA A 15 -9.81 18.87 17.94
N VAL A 16 -8.64 19.38 18.32
CA VAL A 16 -7.34 19.04 17.71
C VAL A 16 -7.02 17.55 17.88
N ILE A 17 -7.30 16.97 19.05
CA ILE A 17 -7.06 15.55 19.34
C ILE A 17 -8.07 14.66 18.61
N ALA A 18 -9.34 15.06 18.53
CA ALA A 18 -10.39 14.29 17.89
C ALA A 18 -10.36 14.39 16.35
N TYR A 19 -9.86 15.50 15.80
CA TYR A 19 -9.77 15.76 14.37
C TYR A 19 -9.17 14.60 13.54
N PRO A 20 -8.02 13.99 13.91
CA PRO A 20 -7.48 12.86 13.16
C PRO A 20 -8.38 11.61 13.18
N PHE A 21 -9.25 11.45 14.18
CA PHE A 21 -10.18 10.32 14.28
C PHE A 21 -11.46 10.49 13.44
N LEU A 22 -11.85 11.73 13.12
CA LEU A 22 -13.00 12.02 12.26
C LEU A 22 -12.68 11.85 10.75
N GLY A 23 -11.40 11.80 10.39
CA GLY A 23 -10.90 11.60 9.03
C GLY A 23 -11.05 10.16 8.52
N LYS A 24 -12.27 9.64 8.35
CA LYS A 24 -12.57 8.26 7.88
C LYS A 24 -12.02 7.92 6.48
N LYS A 25 -11.51 8.91 5.73
CA LYS A 25 -11.09 8.72 4.33
C LYS A 25 -9.61 8.35 4.15
N ARG A 26 -8.71 8.73 5.08
CA ARG A 26 -7.26 8.51 4.87
C ARG A 26 -6.79 7.09 5.22
N TYR A 27 -7.41 6.43 6.20
CA TYR A 27 -7.03 5.07 6.60
C TYR A 27 -7.56 3.96 5.68
N ARG A 28 -8.65 4.21 4.94
CA ARG A 28 -9.29 3.17 4.11
C ARG A 28 -8.51 2.82 2.84
N LEU A 29 -7.77 3.78 2.29
CA LEU A 29 -7.02 3.60 1.04
C LEU A 29 -5.72 2.81 1.26
N VAL A 30 -5.05 3.03 2.39
CA VAL A 30 -3.83 2.30 2.77
C VAL A 30 -4.18 0.85 3.13
N SER A 31 -5.25 0.60 3.90
CA SER A 31 -5.57 -0.79 4.25
C SER A 31 -5.96 -1.64 3.04
N ALA A 32 -6.69 -1.08 2.07
CA ALA A 32 -7.14 -1.83 0.90
C ALA A 32 -5.97 -2.26 -0.01
N SER A 33 -5.02 -1.38 -0.31
CA SER A 33 -3.88 -1.72 -1.17
C SER A 33 -2.93 -2.72 -0.50
N PHE A 34 -2.70 -2.60 0.81
CA PHE A 34 -1.90 -3.55 1.58
C PHE A 34 -2.56 -4.93 1.65
N VAL A 35 -3.87 -4.99 1.92
CA VAL A 35 -4.62 -6.26 1.93
C VAL A 35 -4.58 -6.92 0.55
N THR A 36 -4.70 -6.15 -0.53
CA THR A 36 -4.60 -6.69 -1.89
C THR A 36 -3.21 -7.24 -2.18
N ARG A 37 -2.13 -6.50 -1.85
CA ARG A 37 -0.75 -6.99 -2.05
C ARG A 37 -0.46 -8.27 -1.26
N GLU A 38 -0.89 -8.31 0.00
CA GLU A 38 -0.66 -9.50 0.84
C GLU A 38 -1.44 -10.71 0.32
N LYS A 39 -2.66 -10.50 -0.19
CA LYS A 39 -3.43 -11.54 -0.86
C LYS A 39 -2.73 -12.07 -2.11
N LEU A 40 -2.24 -11.20 -3.00
CA LEU A 40 -1.49 -11.62 -4.19
C LEU A 40 -0.23 -12.40 -3.81
N ARG A 41 0.48 -11.97 -2.76
CA ARG A 41 1.68 -12.65 -2.26
C ARG A 41 1.38 -14.04 -1.73
N ALA A 42 0.29 -14.18 -0.97
CA ALA A 42 -0.18 -15.48 -0.46
C ALA A 42 -0.61 -16.39 -1.60
N GLU A 43 -1.28 -15.85 -2.62
CA GLU A 43 -1.73 -16.60 -3.80
C GLU A 43 -0.55 -17.09 -4.63
N ARG A 44 0.47 -16.24 -4.84
CA ARG A 44 1.74 -16.64 -5.49
C ARG A 44 2.40 -17.82 -4.77
N LEU A 45 2.49 -17.74 -3.44
CA LEU A 45 3.09 -18.81 -2.63
C LEU A 45 2.31 -20.12 -2.76
N ARG A 46 0.98 -20.04 -2.85
CA ARG A 46 0.12 -21.20 -3.08
C ARG A 46 0.35 -21.83 -4.45
N ILE A 47 0.52 -21.03 -5.50
CA ILE A 47 0.84 -21.56 -6.84
C ILE A 47 2.20 -22.25 -6.84
N TYR A 48 3.22 -21.68 -6.18
CA TYR A 48 4.54 -22.31 -6.11
C TYR A 48 4.51 -23.65 -5.39
N ARG A 49 3.72 -23.77 -4.32
CA ARG A 49 3.49 -25.08 -3.67
C ARG A 49 2.86 -26.07 -4.63
N LYS A 50 1.79 -25.68 -5.34
CA LYS A 50 1.16 -26.56 -6.33
C LYS A 50 2.11 -27.03 -7.44
N ILE A 51 3.01 -26.15 -7.91
CA ILE A 51 4.04 -26.53 -8.90
C ILE A 51 4.95 -27.61 -8.31
N SER A 52 5.40 -27.42 -7.05
CA SER A 52 6.21 -28.41 -6.34
C SER A 52 5.48 -29.73 -6.11
N ASP A 53 4.18 -29.68 -5.81
CA ASP A 53 3.35 -30.87 -5.60
C ASP A 53 3.24 -31.67 -6.91
N VAL A 54 2.93 -31.00 -8.03
CA VAL A 54 2.85 -31.62 -9.36
C VAL A 54 4.20 -32.22 -9.81
N GLU A 55 5.32 -31.57 -9.45
CA GLU A 55 6.66 -32.13 -9.69
C GLU A 55 6.93 -33.36 -8.82
N SER A 56 6.52 -33.34 -7.54
CA SER A 56 6.61 -34.50 -6.66
C SER A 56 5.80 -35.68 -7.19
N ASP A 57 4.56 -35.45 -7.63
CA ASP A 57 3.68 -36.48 -8.18
C ASP A 57 4.26 -37.11 -9.45
N PHE A 58 4.85 -36.28 -10.33
CA PHE A 58 5.54 -36.77 -11.52
C PHE A 58 6.78 -37.60 -11.18
N THR A 59 7.62 -37.12 -10.26
CA THR A 59 8.83 -37.87 -9.84
C THR A 59 8.50 -39.19 -9.12
N SER A 60 7.33 -39.26 -8.47
CA SER A 60 6.83 -40.47 -7.80
C SER A 60 6.19 -41.47 -8.77
N GLY A 61 5.96 -41.06 -10.02
CA GLY A 61 5.34 -41.89 -11.06
C GLY A 61 3.81 -41.91 -11.01
N ASP A 62 3.19 -41.08 -10.16
CA ASP A 62 1.73 -40.98 -10.01
C ASP A 62 1.08 -40.16 -11.13
N LEU A 63 1.89 -39.40 -11.88
CA LEU A 63 1.43 -38.53 -12.96
C LEU A 63 2.13 -38.88 -14.27
N THR A 64 1.37 -38.91 -15.37
CA THR A 64 1.94 -39.11 -16.70
C THR A 64 2.71 -37.87 -17.14
N GLU A 65 3.70 -38.04 -18.02
CA GLU A 65 4.49 -36.92 -18.55
C GLU A 65 3.64 -35.87 -19.27
N GLN A 66 2.63 -36.30 -20.04
CA GLN A 66 1.71 -35.39 -20.73
C GLN A 66 0.89 -34.56 -19.73
N ASP A 67 0.35 -35.21 -18.71
CA ASP A 67 -0.45 -34.52 -17.68
C ASP A 67 0.41 -33.58 -16.84
N TYR A 68 1.65 -33.98 -16.54
CA TYR A 68 2.63 -33.13 -15.84
C TYR A 68 2.89 -31.84 -16.61
N PHE A 69 3.19 -31.92 -17.91
CA PHE A 69 3.46 -30.73 -18.71
C PHE A 69 2.24 -29.80 -18.80
N LEU A 70 1.04 -30.37 -19.02
CA LEU A 70 -0.20 -29.58 -19.07
C LEU A 70 -0.46 -28.84 -17.76
N GLN A 71 -0.40 -29.54 -16.61
CA GLN A 71 -0.66 -28.94 -15.30
C GLN A 71 0.40 -27.91 -14.92
N ARG A 72 1.68 -28.21 -15.16
CA ARG A 72 2.79 -27.29 -14.89
C ARG A 72 2.67 -26.01 -15.70
N ASP A 73 2.34 -26.11 -16.99
CA ASP A 73 2.26 -24.94 -17.86
C ASP A 73 1.05 -24.06 -17.51
N GLN A 74 -0.09 -24.66 -17.14
CA GLN A 74 -1.22 -23.91 -16.59
C GLN A 74 -0.85 -23.14 -15.30
N LEU A 75 -0.14 -23.80 -14.38
CA LEU A 75 0.32 -23.16 -13.13
C LEU A 75 1.33 -22.04 -13.40
N ARG A 76 2.20 -22.19 -14.40
CA ARG A 76 3.15 -21.15 -14.81
C ARG A 76 2.45 -19.94 -15.41
N ILE A 77 1.41 -20.13 -16.23
CA ILE A 77 0.59 -19.05 -16.77
C ILE A 77 -0.10 -18.29 -15.62
N ALA A 78 -0.69 -19.01 -14.67
CA ALA A 78 -1.32 -18.40 -13.50
C ALA A 78 -0.31 -17.63 -12.63
N ALA A 79 0.91 -18.16 -12.43
CA ALA A 79 1.97 -17.45 -11.73
C ALA A 79 2.38 -16.15 -12.46
N ALA A 80 2.50 -16.20 -13.79
CA ALA A 80 2.84 -15.03 -14.61
C ALA A 80 1.75 -13.95 -14.53
N GLU A 81 0.48 -14.33 -14.44
CA GLU A 81 -0.63 -13.39 -14.27
C GLU A 81 -0.55 -12.66 -12.91
N ILE A 82 -0.30 -13.38 -11.82
CA ILE A 82 -0.13 -12.78 -10.49
C ILE A 82 1.05 -11.81 -10.49
N LEU A 83 2.18 -12.19 -11.09
CA LEU A 83 3.34 -11.30 -11.22
C LEU A 83 3.01 -10.03 -12.02
N ARG A 84 2.20 -10.14 -13.08
CA ARG A 84 1.73 -8.98 -13.85
C ARG A 84 0.85 -8.05 -13.00
N GLN A 85 -0.02 -8.60 -12.17
CA GLN A 85 -0.87 -7.83 -11.27
C GLN A 85 -0.06 -7.16 -10.16
N GLU A 86 0.95 -7.85 -9.59
CA GLU A 86 1.89 -7.26 -8.63
C GLU A 86 2.68 -6.10 -9.26
N ALA A 87 3.18 -6.27 -10.49
CA ALA A 87 3.91 -5.24 -11.21
C ALA A 87 3.04 -4.02 -11.55
N GLY A 88 1.81 -4.24 -12.01
CA GLY A 88 0.85 -3.17 -12.30
C GLY A 88 0.42 -2.39 -11.04
N ALA A 89 0.35 -3.05 -9.88
CA ALA A 89 0.14 -2.39 -8.60
C ALA A 89 1.38 -1.62 -8.10
N SER A 90 2.55 -1.87 -8.67
CA SER A 90 3.80 -1.18 -8.32
C SER A 90 3.98 0.11 -9.13
N SER A 91 3.57 0.14 -10.41
CA SER A 91 3.66 1.35 -11.25
C SER A 91 2.71 2.47 -10.81
N SER A 92 1.51 2.12 -10.32
CA SER A 92 0.61 3.09 -9.69
C SER A 92 1.19 3.68 -8.40
N ASN A 93 2.05 2.92 -7.71
CA ASN A 93 2.67 3.35 -6.47
C ASN A 93 3.84 4.29 -6.75
N SER A 94 4.66 4.01 -7.77
CA SER A 94 5.79 4.86 -8.14
C SER A 94 5.34 6.25 -8.61
N GLN A 95 4.25 6.35 -9.37
CA GLN A 95 3.67 7.64 -9.76
C GLN A 95 3.20 8.44 -8.53
N ARG A 96 2.60 7.77 -7.56
CA ARG A 96 2.14 8.40 -6.31
C ARG A 96 3.31 8.84 -5.42
N GLU A 97 4.40 8.09 -5.45
CA GLU A 97 5.65 8.39 -4.72
C GLU A 97 6.33 9.63 -5.33
N GLU A 98 6.36 9.75 -6.65
CA GLU A 98 6.83 10.93 -7.39
C GLU A 98 5.99 12.18 -7.10
N GLU A 99 4.66 12.04 -7.03
CA GLU A 99 3.75 13.13 -6.65
C GLU A 99 3.99 13.60 -5.21
N LEU A 100 4.18 12.67 -4.27
CA LEU A 100 4.50 12.97 -2.87
C LEU A 100 5.86 13.66 -2.73
N GLU A 101 6.87 13.24 -3.50
CA GLU A 101 8.19 13.86 -3.48
C GLU A 101 8.13 15.32 -3.96
N LYS A 102 7.32 15.61 -4.99
CA LYS A 102 7.06 16.99 -5.45
C LYS A 102 6.38 17.83 -4.38
N GLU A 103 5.38 17.29 -3.70
CA GLU A 103 4.67 17.99 -2.61
C GLU A 103 5.61 18.28 -1.43
N ILE A 104 6.46 17.33 -1.05
CA ILE A 104 7.48 17.51 0.01
C ILE A 104 8.51 18.56 -0.40
N ALA A 105 8.95 18.58 -1.67
CA ALA A 105 9.88 19.58 -2.17
C ALA A 105 9.29 21.00 -2.07
N GLN A 106 8.03 21.17 -2.48
CA GLN A 106 7.31 22.44 -2.36
C GLN A 106 7.18 22.91 -0.91
N LEU A 107 6.78 22.01 0.01
CA LEU A 107 6.66 22.34 1.43
C LEU A 107 8.02 22.72 2.05
N ARG A 108 9.13 22.10 1.61
CA ARG A 108 10.47 22.48 2.04
C ARG A 108 10.88 23.85 1.53
N GLU A 109 10.51 24.19 0.30
CA GLU A 109 10.79 25.49 -0.31
C GLU A 109 9.97 26.60 0.34
N GLU A 110 8.69 26.34 0.65
CA GLU A 110 7.82 27.24 1.41
C GLU A 110 8.33 27.43 2.85
N ALA A 111 8.77 26.36 3.52
CA ALA A 111 9.35 26.44 4.86
C ALA A 111 10.72 27.13 4.88
N ALA A 112 11.45 27.11 3.76
CA ALA A 112 12.74 27.79 3.61
C ALA A 112 12.60 29.27 3.24
N ARG A 113 11.40 29.75 2.87
CA ARG A 113 11.15 31.19 2.73
C ARG A 113 11.14 31.83 4.12
N PRO A 114 12.06 32.76 4.42
CA PRO A 114 11.97 33.53 5.65
C PRO A 114 10.65 34.34 5.63
N PRO A 115 10.02 34.57 6.79
CA PRO A 115 8.83 35.41 6.85
C PRO A 115 9.18 36.81 6.36
N GLU A 116 8.82 37.14 5.12
CA GLU A 116 8.86 38.51 4.65
C GLU A 116 7.78 39.30 5.42
N GLY A 117 8.24 40.15 6.34
CA GLY A 117 7.42 41.22 6.90
C GLY A 117 7.01 41.05 8.35
N GLY A 118 7.96 40.79 9.24
CA GLY A 118 7.75 40.93 10.69
C GLY A 118 9.01 41.42 11.38
N ASP A 119 9.22 42.73 11.37
CA ASP A 119 9.74 43.58 12.47
C ASP A 119 10.44 44.82 11.89
N ALA A 120 9.86 46.02 12.07
CA ALA A 120 9.96 46.87 13.27
C ALA A 120 10.97 48.00 13.02
N LEU A 121 10.47 49.22 12.91
CA LEU A 121 10.82 50.42 13.68
C LEU A 121 9.83 51.54 13.33
#